data_AF-A0A5J4YM59-F1
#
_entry.id   AF-A0A5J4YM59-F1
#
_cell.length_a   1.000
_cell.length_b   1.000
_cell.length_c   1.000
_cell.angle_alpha   90.00
_cell.angle_beta   90.00
_cell.angle_gamma   90.00
#
_symmetry.space_group_name_H-M   'P 1'
#
loop_
_entity.id
_entity.type
_entity.pdbx_description
1 polymer ?
#
loop_
_entity_poly.entity_id
_entity_poly.type
_entity_poly.pdbx_seq_one_letter_code
_entity_poly.pdbx_strand_id
1 'polypeptide(L)'
;MAAFVTGMGAAPRSQMRSVSGSAVCVRSDSVRAPGALTMRLGTVSGNSSLDKLGLDKFLSESNRAYTPRAQPGFSSEYEQIISATYKQLFGNAYIMDSERAEMAKQESMFRDGQLTLKDFCRALAKTEQYKKRFFDSRPLYGAIELNFKNILGRTPDGLEHYRAKSAVYDTKGYEAFVDAFFDDGEYDEVYDDYTVPFYRGYKTEANLSMAAFTHFFRMVRGSSTSDKANPNSMQKDIPLNYYGITKTPLAVIAPGAAGTAYTESFSGTGSWQSGRAGLNAARVALGVPATANGKSFRVEVTGYTQPGFGITAGTAVGKLYKANKLSRYPRSNKSYVVGFDELTPLYQRITKNGGTIASITPL
;
A
#
# COMPACT_ATOMS: atom_id res chain seq x y z
N MET A 1 -31.31 1.71 70.64
CA MET A 1 -31.78 0.31 70.57
C MET A 1 -33.27 0.35 70.26
N ALA A 2 -33.69 -0.25 69.13
CA ALA A 2 -35.05 -0.42 68.61
C ALA A 2 -35.89 0.86 68.32
N ALA A 3 -36.00 1.32 67.07
CA ALA A 3 -36.85 0.82 65.96
C ALA A 3 -38.26 1.45 65.97
N PHE A 4 -38.60 2.26 64.95
CA PHE A 4 -39.71 1.97 64.04
C PHE A 4 -39.78 2.98 62.88
N VAL A 5 -40.26 2.45 61.75
CA VAL A 5 -40.30 2.98 60.39
C VAL A 5 -41.43 3.99 60.19
N THR A 6 -41.15 5.08 59.48
CA THR A 6 -42.13 6.04 58.94
C THR A 6 -42.46 5.73 57.48
N GLY A 7 -43.75 5.85 57.11
CA GLY A 7 -44.12 6.28 55.75
C GLY A 7 -45.22 5.47 55.05
N MET A 8 -46.48 5.77 55.37
CA MET A 8 -47.69 5.44 54.61
C MET A 8 -47.72 6.12 53.22
N GLY A 9 -48.39 5.48 52.26
CA GLY A 9 -48.89 6.13 51.04
C GLY A 9 -49.43 5.16 49.99
N ALA A 10 -50.74 4.92 49.98
CA ALA A 10 -51.42 3.97 49.10
C ALA A 10 -52.17 4.64 47.92
N ALA A 11 -52.05 4.00 46.74
CA ALA A 11 -53.04 3.84 45.64
C ALA A 11 -53.49 5.08 44.81
N PRO A 12 -53.95 4.96 43.53
CA PRO A 12 -54.53 3.76 42.88
C PRO A 12 -54.08 3.43 41.44
N ARG A 13 -54.46 2.22 41.01
CA ARG A 13 -54.34 1.65 39.66
C ARG A 13 -55.10 2.48 38.60
N SER A 14 -54.45 2.74 37.47
CA SER A 14 -55.13 3.03 36.19
C SER A 14 -54.66 2.05 35.12
N GLN A 15 -55.64 1.54 34.36
CA GLN A 15 -55.48 0.55 33.30
C GLN A 15 -54.73 1.16 32.12
N MET A 16 -53.65 0.53 31.66
CA MET A 16 -53.03 0.86 30.38
C MET A 16 -53.37 -0.22 29.35
N ARG A 17 -54.18 0.20 28.38
CA ARG A 17 -54.54 -0.53 27.16
C ARG A 17 -53.30 -0.89 26.35
N SER A 18 -53.26 -2.12 25.86
CA SER A 18 -52.33 -2.56 24.83
C SER A 18 -52.57 -1.80 23.53
N VAL A 19 -51.57 -1.06 23.05
CA VAL A 19 -51.50 -0.62 21.66
C VAL A 19 -50.35 -1.37 21.03
N SER A 20 -50.70 -2.36 20.21
CA SER A 20 -49.80 -3.09 19.32
C SER A 20 -49.27 -2.13 18.25
N GLY A 21 -48.13 -1.51 18.51
CA GLY A 21 -47.33 -0.86 17.46
C GLY A 21 -46.42 -1.88 16.83
N SER A 22 -46.70 -2.27 15.59
CA SER A 22 -45.84 -3.12 14.76
C SER A 22 -44.49 -2.43 14.54
N ALA A 23 -43.50 -2.76 15.37
CA ALA A 23 -42.12 -2.44 15.08
C ALA A 23 -41.70 -3.26 13.85
N VAL A 24 -41.55 -2.57 12.72
CA VAL A 24 -40.82 -3.11 11.56
C VAL A 24 -39.37 -3.27 12.02
N CYS A 25 -39.04 -4.47 12.48
CA CYS A 25 -37.66 -4.90 12.64
C CYS A 25 -37.01 -4.86 11.26
N VAL A 26 -36.29 -3.78 10.96
CA VAL A 26 -35.25 -3.82 9.95
C VAL A 26 -34.32 -4.93 10.39
N ARG A 27 -34.32 -6.05 9.66
CA ARG A 27 -33.30 -7.09 9.80
C ARG A 27 -31.98 -6.40 9.53
N SER A 28 -31.27 -6.01 10.60
CA SER A 28 -29.83 -5.93 10.52
C SER A 28 -29.40 -7.34 10.19
N ASP A 29 -28.95 -7.55 8.94
CA ASP A 29 -28.14 -8.72 8.66
C ASP A 29 -27.04 -8.71 9.72
N SER A 30 -27.10 -9.71 10.59
CA SER A 30 -26.11 -9.90 11.63
C SER A 30 -24.79 -10.06 10.90
N VAL A 31 -24.00 -8.99 10.85
CA VAL A 31 -22.59 -9.06 10.49
C VAL A 31 -22.04 -10.10 11.45
N ARG A 32 -21.79 -11.29 10.91
CA ARG A 32 -21.18 -12.38 11.64
C ARG A 32 -19.93 -11.78 12.27
N ALA A 33 -19.92 -11.65 13.60
CA ALA A 33 -18.72 -11.28 14.32
C ALA A 33 -17.63 -12.23 13.80
N PRO A 34 -16.51 -11.72 13.25
CA PRO A 34 -15.48 -12.61 12.76
C PRO A 34 -15.01 -13.42 13.97
N GLY A 35 -15.37 -14.71 13.97
CA GLY A 35 -14.91 -15.65 14.96
C GLY A 35 -13.39 -15.53 15.04
N ALA A 36 -12.88 -15.49 16.26
CA ALA A 36 -11.45 -15.40 16.53
C ALA A 36 -10.70 -16.55 15.81
N LEU A 37 -10.15 -16.24 14.65
CA LEU A 37 -9.14 -17.05 13.97
C LEU A 37 -7.84 -16.25 14.05
N THR A 38 -7.19 -16.36 15.19
CA THR A 38 -5.82 -15.92 15.45
C THR A 38 -4.85 -16.75 14.59
N MET A 39 -4.74 -16.44 13.30
CA MET A 39 -3.55 -16.70 12.48
C MET A 39 -3.44 -15.63 11.39
N ARG A 40 -2.39 -14.79 11.40
CA ARG A 40 -2.21 -13.76 10.35
C ARG A 40 -0.79 -13.69 9.80
N LEU A 41 -0.57 -14.60 8.88
CA LEU A 41 0.29 -14.59 7.68
C LEU A 41 0.10 -16.01 7.11
N GLY A 42 -0.04 -16.19 5.80
CA GLY A 42 -0.09 -17.52 5.22
C GLY A 42 -0.85 -17.60 3.92
N THR A 43 -0.32 -18.35 2.96
CA THR A 43 -0.86 -18.49 1.61
C THR A 43 -1.93 -19.57 1.50
N VAL A 44 -1.74 -20.69 2.23
CA VAL A 44 -2.66 -21.85 2.22
C VAL A 44 -3.69 -21.79 3.36
N SER A 45 -3.49 -20.89 4.33
CA SER A 45 -4.39 -20.76 5.48
C SER A 45 -5.72 -20.16 5.04
N GLY A 46 -6.80 -20.94 5.18
CA GLY A 46 -8.13 -20.53 4.77
C GLY A 46 -8.31 -20.37 3.26
N ASN A 47 -7.48 -21.02 2.43
CA ASN A 47 -7.54 -21.01 0.97
C ASN A 47 -7.54 -19.62 0.31
N SER A 48 -6.98 -18.62 0.99
CA SER A 48 -6.87 -17.25 0.47
C SER A 48 -5.41 -16.81 0.52
N SER A 49 -4.88 -16.42 -0.65
CA SER A 49 -3.47 -16.07 -0.83
C SER A 49 -3.21 -14.56 -0.80
N LEU A 50 -4.10 -13.77 -1.40
CA LEU A 50 -3.95 -12.32 -1.60
C LEU A 50 -4.63 -11.46 -0.52
N ASP A 51 -5.64 -11.97 0.18
CA ASP A 51 -6.31 -11.26 1.28
C ASP A 51 -5.31 -10.89 2.38
N LYS A 52 -4.47 -11.85 2.76
CA LYS A 52 -3.40 -11.76 3.75
C LYS A 52 -2.15 -11.05 3.24
N LEU A 53 -2.13 -10.65 1.96
CA LEU A 53 -1.08 -9.83 1.37
C LEU A 53 -1.38 -8.32 1.48
N GLY A 54 -2.46 -7.95 2.20
CA GLY A 54 -2.84 -6.56 2.47
C GLY A 54 -3.88 -6.00 1.50
N LEU A 55 -4.63 -6.87 0.80
CA LEU A 55 -5.68 -6.48 -0.15
C LEU A 55 -7.11 -6.75 0.34
N ASP A 56 -7.26 -7.16 1.60
CA ASP A 56 -8.53 -7.49 2.26
C ASP A 56 -9.66 -6.47 1.98
N LYS A 57 -9.43 -5.18 2.24
CA LYS A 57 -10.47 -4.15 2.04
C LYS A 57 -10.73 -3.88 0.56
N PHE A 58 -9.67 -3.80 -0.24
CA PHE A 58 -9.75 -3.46 -1.66
C PHE A 58 -10.47 -4.52 -2.49
N LEU A 59 -10.58 -5.76 -2.00
CA LEU A 59 -11.34 -6.83 -2.64
C LEU A 59 -12.80 -6.90 -2.16
N SER A 60 -13.09 -6.38 -0.96
CA SER A 60 -14.42 -6.44 -0.36
C SER A 60 -15.37 -5.37 -0.90
N GLU A 61 -14.84 -4.23 -1.33
CA GLU A 61 -15.62 -3.09 -1.81
C GLU A 61 -15.59 -3.00 -3.34
N SER A 62 -16.73 -2.72 -3.96
CA SER A 62 -16.83 -2.41 -5.39
C SER A 62 -17.18 -0.95 -5.68
N ASN A 63 -17.57 -0.19 -4.64
CA ASN A 63 -17.82 1.26 -4.65
C ASN A 63 -18.39 1.78 -5.98
N ARG A 64 -19.63 1.39 -6.29
CA ARG A 64 -20.35 1.82 -7.49
C ARG A 64 -21.53 2.71 -7.13
N ALA A 65 -21.81 3.72 -7.96
CA ALA A 65 -23.03 4.48 -7.87
C ALA A 65 -24.17 3.72 -8.59
N TYR A 66 -25.35 3.64 -7.97
CA TYR A 66 -26.52 2.94 -8.55
C TYR A 66 -27.51 3.89 -9.21
N THR A 67 -27.41 5.18 -8.96
CA THR A 67 -28.29 6.21 -9.53
C THR A 67 -27.52 7.17 -10.43
N PRO A 68 -28.06 7.55 -11.61
CA PRO A 68 -27.41 8.50 -12.50
C PRO A 68 -27.24 9.91 -11.90
N ARG A 69 -28.09 10.28 -10.94
CA ARG A 69 -28.07 11.55 -10.21
C ARG A 69 -28.35 11.31 -8.73
N ALA A 70 -27.72 12.08 -7.84
CA ALA A 70 -28.01 11.98 -6.42
C ALA A 70 -29.45 12.43 -6.13
N GLN A 71 -30.17 11.61 -5.38
CA GLN A 71 -31.52 11.95 -4.95
C GLN A 71 -31.44 13.06 -3.88
N PRO A 72 -32.24 14.13 -4.00
CA PRO A 72 -32.26 15.18 -2.98
C PRO A 72 -32.83 14.63 -1.66
N GLY A 73 -32.20 14.99 -0.54
CA GLY A 73 -32.66 14.65 0.81
C GLY A 73 -31.88 13.53 1.53
N PHE A 74 -31.21 12.64 0.79
CA PHE A 74 -30.36 11.58 1.37
C PHE A 74 -28.89 11.84 1.06
N SER A 75 -28.17 12.44 2.01
CA SER A 75 -26.75 12.78 1.83
C SER A 75 -25.79 11.62 2.14
N SER A 76 -26.22 10.59 2.88
CA SER A 76 -25.30 9.57 3.42
C SER A 76 -24.70 8.62 2.39
N GLU A 77 -25.46 8.22 1.37
CA GLU A 77 -24.98 7.25 0.35
C GLU A 77 -23.91 7.88 -0.56
N TYR A 78 -24.18 9.06 -1.12
CA TYR A 78 -23.22 9.78 -1.96
C TYR A 78 -22.02 10.28 -1.16
N GLU A 79 -22.20 10.62 0.11
CA GLU A 79 -21.09 10.97 1.00
C GLU A 79 -20.11 9.80 1.17
N GLN A 80 -20.60 8.57 1.27
CA GLN A 80 -19.75 7.38 1.32
C GLN A 80 -18.95 7.19 0.03
N ILE A 81 -19.57 7.39 -1.14
CA ILE A 81 -18.90 7.31 -2.44
C ILE A 81 -17.82 8.39 -2.54
N ILE A 82 -18.12 9.63 -2.16
CA ILE A 82 -17.15 10.72 -2.15
C ILE A 82 -15.99 10.41 -1.19
N SER A 83 -16.27 9.91 0.01
CA SER A 83 -15.21 9.52 0.94
C SER A 83 -14.33 8.39 0.37
N ALA A 84 -14.94 7.42 -0.32
CA ALA A 84 -14.22 6.32 -0.98
C ALA A 84 -13.34 6.84 -2.14
N THR A 85 -13.84 7.74 -3.00
CA THR A 85 -13.03 8.34 -4.07
C THR A 85 -11.87 9.16 -3.52
N TYR A 86 -12.07 9.89 -2.43
CA TYR A 86 -11.02 10.65 -1.77
C TYR A 86 -9.91 9.71 -1.26
N LYS A 87 -10.28 8.62 -0.59
CA LYS A 87 -9.30 7.61 -0.12
C LYS A 87 -8.60 6.90 -1.28
N GLN A 88 -9.30 6.61 -2.36
CA GLN A 88 -8.71 5.92 -3.50
C GLN A 88 -7.75 6.84 -4.27
N LEU A 89 -8.27 7.98 -4.75
CA LEU A 89 -7.55 8.88 -5.65
C LEU A 89 -6.37 9.57 -4.95
N PHE A 90 -6.48 9.84 -3.65
CA PHE A 90 -5.37 10.40 -2.86
C PHE A 90 -4.54 9.34 -2.13
N GLY A 91 -4.69 8.04 -2.46
CA GLY A 91 -3.83 6.99 -1.91
C GLY A 91 -3.89 6.89 -0.38
N ASN A 92 -5.10 7.00 0.19
CA ASN A 92 -5.41 7.02 1.61
C ASN A 92 -4.69 8.15 2.38
N ALA A 93 -4.42 9.27 1.72
CA ALA A 93 -3.96 10.48 2.40
C ALA A 93 -5.10 11.16 3.16
N TYR A 94 -4.76 11.83 4.25
CA TYR A 94 -5.72 12.65 4.99
C TYR A 94 -6.00 13.95 4.25
N ILE A 95 -7.30 14.20 4.08
CA ILE A 95 -7.87 15.45 3.59
C ILE A 95 -8.75 15.96 4.72
N MET A 96 -8.39 17.12 5.27
CA MET A 96 -9.14 17.73 6.36
C MET A 96 -10.34 18.49 5.81
N ASP A 97 -11.37 18.70 6.63
CA ASP A 97 -12.59 19.41 6.20
C ASP A 97 -12.30 20.82 5.66
N SER A 98 -11.25 21.48 6.16
CA SER A 98 -10.80 22.77 5.63
C SER A 98 -10.30 22.68 4.18
N GLU A 99 -9.53 21.64 3.85
CA GLU A 99 -9.05 21.39 2.48
C GLU A 99 -10.19 20.88 1.58
N ARG A 100 -11.13 20.13 2.17
CA ARG A 100 -12.31 19.63 1.47
C ARG A 100 -13.25 20.76 1.05
N ALA A 101 -13.38 21.80 1.87
CA ALA A 101 -14.18 22.99 1.54
C ALA A 101 -13.70 23.68 0.26
N GLU A 102 -12.40 23.65 -0.04
CA GLU A 102 -11.84 24.19 -1.30
C GLU A 102 -12.30 23.40 -2.55
N MET A 103 -12.67 22.12 -2.37
CA MET A 103 -13.13 21.21 -3.43
C MET A 103 -14.65 21.02 -3.43
N ALA A 104 -15.38 21.80 -2.63
CA ALA A 104 -16.83 21.68 -2.47
C ALA A 104 -17.61 21.90 -3.77
N LYS A 105 -17.05 22.69 -4.71
CA LYS A 105 -17.66 22.92 -6.04
C LYS A 105 -17.72 21.61 -6.84
N GLN A 106 -16.62 20.86 -6.87
CA GLN A 106 -16.53 19.59 -7.58
C GLN A 106 -17.51 18.55 -7.00
N GLU A 107 -17.62 18.48 -5.68
CA GLU A 107 -18.58 17.58 -5.00
C GLU A 107 -20.03 17.95 -5.33
N SER A 108 -20.34 19.25 -5.36
CA SER A 108 -21.70 19.73 -5.64
C SER A 108 -22.12 19.42 -7.08
N MET A 109 -21.23 19.65 -8.05
CA MET A 109 -21.48 19.32 -9.46
C MET A 109 -21.65 17.80 -9.67
N PHE A 110 -20.92 16.96 -8.93
CA PHE A 110 -21.11 15.50 -8.96
C PHE A 110 -22.46 15.08 -8.38
N ARG A 111 -22.86 15.65 -7.24
CA ARG A 111 -24.18 15.37 -6.62
C ARG A 111 -25.34 15.77 -7.53
N ASP A 112 -25.22 16.90 -8.23
CA ASP A 112 -26.23 17.37 -9.17
C ASP A 112 -26.32 16.51 -10.45
N GLY A 113 -25.39 15.58 -10.64
CA GLY A 113 -25.33 14.72 -11.82
C GLY A 113 -24.76 15.42 -13.07
N GLN A 114 -24.09 16.56 -12.90
CA GLN A 114 -23.41 17.24 -14.01
C GLN A 114 -22.10 16.54 -14.39
N LEU A 115 -21.48 15.82 -13.46
CA LEU A 115 -20.27 15.03 -13.68
C LEU A 115 -20.58 13.55 -13.47
N THR A 116 -20.02 12.72 -14.34
CA THR A 116 -19.88 11.29 -14.10
C THR A 116 -18.85 11.03 -12.99
N LEU A 117 -18.72 9.79 -12.52
CA LEU A 117 -17.69 9.45 -11.53
C LEU A 117 -16.28 9.58 -12.14
N LYS A 118 -16.14 9.21 -13.43
CA LYS A 118 -14.95 9.49 -14.24
C LYS A 118 -14.58 10.98 -14.23
N ASP A 119 -15.52 11.85 -14.58
CA ASP A 119 -15.26 13.30 -14.63
C ASP A 119 -15.08 13.91 -13.24
N PHE A 120 -15.70 13.36 -12.21
CA PHE A 120 -15.49 13.77 -10.83
C PHE A 120 -14.06 13.46 -10.37
N CYS A 121 -13.55 12.25 -10.62
CA CYS A 121 -12.16 11.90 -10.35
C CYS A 121 -11.18 12.77 -11.17
N ARG A 122 -11.50 13.06 -12.43
CA ARG A 122 -10.74 14.00 -13.27
C ARG A 122 -10.70 15.40 -12.67
N ALA A 123 -11.84 15.91 -12.21
CA ALA A 123 -11.93 17.23 -11.58
C ALA A 123 -11.11 17.29 -10.28
N LEU A 124 -11.14 16.22 -9.47
CA LEU A 124 -10.30 16.10 -8.28
C LEU A 124 -8.80 16.04 -8.60
N ALA A 125 -8.40 15.34 -9.65
CA ALA A 125 -7.00 15.26 -10.09
C ALA A 125 -6.43 16.61 -10.59
N LYS A 126 -7.31 17.55 -10.97
CA LYS A 126 -6.95 18.92 -11.37
C LYS A 126 -6.94 19.93 -10.20
N THR A 127 -7.24 19.50 -8.98
CA THR A 127 -7.23 20.38 -7.80
C THR A 127 -5.82 20.70 -7.33
N GLU A 128 -5.69 21.83 -6.62
CA GLU A 128 -4.44 22.22 -5.96
C GLU A 128 -4.00 21.17 -4.90
N GLN A 129 -4.97 20.56 -4.21
CA GLN A 129 -4.70 19.51 -3.22
C GLN A 129 -4.03 18.28 -3.85
N TYR A 130 -4.44 17.90 -5.06
CA TYR A 130 -3.81 16.80 -5.79
C TYR A 130 -2.40 17.19 -6.27
N LYS A 131 -2.26 18.37 -6.88
CA LYS A 131 -0.98 18.88 -7.40
C LYS A 131 0.10 18.96 -6.32
N LYS A 132 -0.23 19.55 -5.16
CA LYS A 132 0.69 19.71 -4.03
C LYS A 132 1.30 18.38 -3.55
N ARG A 133 0.52 17.29 -3.59
CA ARG A 133 0.90 15.99 -3.03
C ARG A 133 1.58 15.06 -4.02
N PHE A 134 1.16 15.13 -5.28
CA PHE A 134 1.55 14.15 -6.30
C PHE A 134 2.33 14.74 -7.47
N PHE A 135 2.32 16.06 -7.65
CA PHE A 135 2.98 16.73 -8.77
C PHE A 135 4.15 17.60 -8.30
N ASP A 136 3.90 18.65 -7.51
CA ASP A 136 4.90 19.69 -7.25
C ASP A 136 6.04 19.26 -6.32
N SER A 137 5.79 18.26 -5.47
CA SER A 137 6.76 17.80 -4.47
C SER A 137 7.77 16.78 -5.01
N ARG A 138 7.62 16.31 -6.25
CA ARG A 138 8.40 15.19 -6.79
C ARG A 138 8.81 15.37 -8.25
N PRO A 139 9.78 14.59 -8.74
CA PRO A 139 10.13 14.56 -10.15
C PRO A 139 9.02 13.96 -11.03
N LEU A 140 9.02 14.32 -12.32
CA LEU A 140 7.98 13.95 -13.29
C LEU A 140 7.66 12.45 -13.32
N TYR A 141 8.67 11.57 -13.39
CA TYR A 141 8.42 10.12 -13.42
C TYR A 141 7.83 9.59 -12.11
N GLY A 142 8.15 10.22 -10.97
CA GLY A 142 7.54 9.93 -9.68
C GLY A 142 6.07 10.37 -9.59
N ALA A 143 5.70 11.42 -10.33
CA ALA A 143 4.30 11.84 -10.49
C ALA A 143 3.54 10.88 -11.41
N ILE A 144 4.14 10.52 -12.55
CA ILE A 144 3.55 9.57 -13.51
C ILE A 144 3.23 8.24 -12.82
N GLU A 145 4.20 7.60 -12.17
CA GLU A 145 4.00 6.27 -11.58
C GLU A 145 2.97 6.26 -10.44
N LEU A 146 2.82 7.39 -9.74
CA LEU A 146 1.80 7.50 -8.71
C LEU A 146 0.42 7.81 -9.30
N ASN A 147 0.34 8.56 -10.39
CA ASN A 147 -0.91 8.76 -11.12
C ASN A 147 -1.44 7.44 -11.69
N PHE A 148 -0.56 6.53 -12.14
CA PHE A 148 -0.95 5.16 -12.49
C PHE A 148 -1.58 4.40 -11.32
N LYS A 149 -1.03 4.55 -10.11
CA LYS A 149 -1.60 3.95 -8.89
C LYS A 149 -2.97 4.57 -8.57
N ASN A 150 -3.05 5.90 -8.58
CA ASN A 150 -4.20 6.67 -8.10
C ASN A 150 -5.39 6.63 -9.06
N ILE A 151 -5.14 6.75 -10.38
CA ILE A 151 -6.17 6.81 -11.42
C ILE A 151 -6.44 5.42 -11.99
N LEU A 152 -5.40 4.72 -12.46
CA LEU A 152 -5.57 3.46 -13.17
C LEU A 152 -5.52 2.21 -12.26
N GLY A 153 -5.13 2.36 -10.99
CA GLY A 153 -5.09 1.26 -10.03
C GLY A 153 -3.97 0.24 -10.28
N ARG A 154 -2.90 0.63 -11.00
CA ARG A 154 -1.80 -0.26 -11.40
C ARG A 154 -0.44 0.46 -11.40
N THR A 155 0.62 -0.27 -11.72
CA THR A 155 1.94 0.29 -11.99
C THR A 155 2.22 0.34 -13.50
N PRO A 156 2.98 1.34 -13.99
CA PRO A 156 3.50 1.30 -15.35
C PRO A 156 4.66 0.30 -15.41
N ASP A 157 4.70 -0.48 -16.47
CA ASP A 157 5.79 -1.38 -16.80
C ASP A 157 6.57 -0.86 -18.00
N GLY A 158 7.88 -0.68 -17.83
CA GLY A 158 8.76 -0.22 -18.90
C GLY A 158 8.70 1.25 -19.21
N LEU A 159 9.75 1.73 -19.87
CA LEU A 159 9.93 3.13 -20.23
C LEU A 159 8.89 3.64 -21.24
N GLU A 160 8.30 2.78 -22.05
CA GLU A 160 7.32 3.14 -23.08
C GLU A 160 6.08 3.82 -22.49
N HIS A 161 5.56 3.30 -21.38
CA HIS A 161 4.40 3.89 -20.69
C HIS A 161 4.76 5.25 -20.06
N TYR A 162 5.98 5.39 -19.51
CA TYR A 162 6.47 6.68 -19.04
C TYR A 162 6.61 7.69 -20.17
N ARG A 163 7.15 7.26 -21.33
CA ARG A 163 7.33 8.14 -22.51
C ARG A 163 6.01 8.66 -23.03
N ALA A 164 4.99 7.80 -23.17
CA ALA A 164 3.68 8.21 -23.66
C ALA A 164 3.06 9.34 -22.79
N LYS A 165 3.18 9.23 -21.46
CA LYS A 165 2.63 10.23 -20.54
C LYS A 165 3.52 11.45 -20.37
N SER A 166 4.85 11.28 -20.35
CA SER A 166 5.80 12.39 -20.28
C SER A 166 5.70 13.29 -21.52
N ALA A 167 5.60 12.71 -22.71
CA ALA A 167 5.52 13.48 -23.96
C ALA A 167 4.31 14.43 -24.00
N VAL A 168 3.17 14.00 -23.45
CA VAL A 168 1.96 14.84 -23.35
C VAL A 168 2.18 16.02 -22.41
N TYR A 169 2.82 15.79 -21.26
CA TYR A 169 3.14 16.86 -20.31
C TYR A 169 4.05 17.92 -20.95
N ASP A 170 5.12 17.47 -21.61
CA ASP A 170 6.12 18.36 -22.20
C ASP A 170 5.56 19.20 -23.36
N THR A 171 4.54 18.71 -24.08
CA THR A 171 3.92 19.42 -25.21
C THR A 171 2.67 20.21 -24.87
N LYS A 172 1.83 19.74 -23.94
CA LYS A 172 0.46 20.25 -23.72
C LYS A 172 0.19 20.68 -22.27
N GLY A 173 1.18 20.55 -21.37
CA GLY A 173 1.07 20.96 -19.98
C GLY A 173 0.30 19.98 -19.08
N TYR A 174 -0.01 20.42 -17.86
CA TYR A 174 -0.53 19.57 -16.78
C TYR A 174 -1.97 19.07 -17.02
N GLU A 175 -2.86 19.91 -17.52
CA GLU A 175 -4.28 19.55 -17.68
C GLU A 175 -4.43 18.41 -18.70
N ALA A 176 -3.79 18.56 -19.87
CA ALA A 176 -3.75 17.52 -20.89
C ALA A 176 -3.02 16.25 -20.43
N PHE A 177 -2.01 16.39 -19.56
CA PHE A 177 -1.33 15.25 -18.94
C PHE A 177 -2.26 14.42 -18.05
N VAL A 178 -3.09 15.06 -17.23
CA VAL A 178 -4.10 14.37 -16.41
C VAL A 178 -5.16 13.74 -17.32
N ASP A 179 -5.66 14.49 -18.29
CA ASP A 179 -6.70 14.02 -19.22
C ASP A 179 -6.24 12.80 -20.03
N ALA A 180 -4.95 12.72 -20.38
CA ALA A 180 -4.37 11.57 -21.05
C ALA A 180 -4.45 10.25 -20.24
N PHE A 181 -4.78 10.24 -18.95
CA PHE A 181 -5.08 9.00 -18.22
C PHE A 181 -6.55 8.59 -18.31
N PHE A 182 -7.46 9.56 -18.48
CA PHE A 182 -8.90 9.35 -18.49
C PHE A 182 -9.45 9.17 -19.92
N ASP A 183 -8.81 9.75 -20.93
CA ASP A 183 -9.23 9.66 -22.34
C ASP A 183 -8.59 8.48 -23.09
N ASP A 184 -7.84 7.63 -22.39
CA ASP A 184 -7.31 6.39 -22.94
C ASP A 184 -8.35 5.27 -22.83
N GLY A 185 -8.44 4.42 -23.87
CA GLY A 185 -9.32 3.25 -23.86
C GLY A 185 -9.05 2.27 -22.70
N GLU A 186 -7.88 2.34 -22.08
CA GLU A 186 -7.60 1.56 -20.87
C GLU A 186 -8.50 1.93 -19.68
N TYR A 187 -8.90 3.20 -19.54
CA TYR A 187 -9.82 3.61 -18.48
C TYR A 187 -11.24 3.15 -18.83
N ASP A 188 -11.67 3.40 -20.07
CA ASP A 188 -13.04 3.20 -20.54
C ASP A 188 -13.44 1.73 -20.64
N GLU A 189 -12.50 0.83 -20.94
CA GLU A 189 -12.77 -0.61 -21.00
C GLU A 189 -12.86 -1.26 -19.62
N VAL A 190 -12.18 -0.70 -18.61
CA VAL A 190 -12.08 -1.30 -17.27
C VAL A 190 -13.10 -0.72 -16.31
N TYR A 191 -13.28 0.59 -16.35
CA TYR A 191 -14.18 1.32 -15.48
C TYR A 191 -15.34 1.85 -16.31
N ASP A 192 -16.57 1.56 -15.89
CA ASP A 192 -17.72 2.30 -16.39
C ASP A 192 -17.72 3.73 -15.81
N ASP A 193 -18.55 4.62 -16.36
CA ASP A 193 -18.62 6.02 -15.92
C ASP A 193 -19.10 6.22 -14.47
N TYR A 194 -19.56 5.16 -13.79
CA TYR A 194 -20.21 5.19 -12.49
C TYR A 194 -19.52 4.34 -11.41
N THR A 195 -18.33 3.79 -11.70
CA THR A 195 -17.53 3.00 -10.77
C THR A 195 -16.32 3.79 -10.28
N VAL A 196 -16.04 3.69 -8.98
CA VAL A 196 -14.81 4.25 -8.41
C VAL A 196 -13.64 3.41 -8.91
N PRO A 197 -12.55 4.01 -9.44
CA PRO A 197 -11.37 3.27 -9.85
C PRO A 197 -10.87 2.39 -8.71
N PHE A 198 -10.47 1.15 -8.98
CA PHE A 198 -10.00 0.24 -7.95
C PHE A 198 -8.63 -0.34 -8.29
N TYR A 199 -7.95 -0.88 -7.29
CA TYR A 199 -6.68 -1.55 -7.55
C TYR A 199 -6.88 -2.83 -8.37
N ARG A 200 -6.15 -2.93 -9.49
CA ARG A 200 -6.20 -4.07 -10.41
C ARG A 200 -4.85 -4.61 -10.84
N GLY A 201 -3.75 -3.95 -10.44
CA GLY A 201 -2.38 -4.34 -10.80
C GLY A 201 -1.90 -5.71 -10.28
N TYR A 202 -2.74 -6.46 -9.57
CA TYR A 202 -2.48 -7.83 -9.13
C TYR A 202 -3.19 -8.90 -9.97
N LYS A 203 -4.13 -8.52 -10.84
CA LYS A 203 -4.92 -9.47 -11.66
C LYS A 203 -4.18 -9.81 -12.95
N THR A 204 -4.35 -11.04 -13.42
CA THR A 204 -3.87 -11.48 -14.75
C THR A 204 -4.70 -10.90 -15.89
N GLU A 205 -5.99 -10.65 -15.65
CA GLU A 205 -6.94 -10.03 -16.59
C GLU A 205 -6.45 -8.67 -17.10
N ALA A 206 -5.81 -7.87 -16.24
CA ALA A 206 -5.28 -6.56 -16.61
C ALA A 206 -4.11 -6.64 -17.61
N ASN A 207 -3.61 -7.85 -17.94
CA ASN A 207 -2.60 -8.16 -18.94
C ASN A 207 -1.42 -7.17 -19.01
N LEU A 208 -0.82 -6.89 -17.85
CA LEU A 208 0.29 -5.93 -17.72
C LEU A 208 1.64 -6.65 -17.89
N SER A 209 2.21 -7.11 -16.78
CA SER A 209 3.50 -7.78 -16.71
C SER A 209 3.65 -8.44 -15.35
N MET A 210 4.42 -9.52 -15.26
CA MET A 210 4.77 -10.12 -13.96
C MET A 210 5.64 -9.17 -13.12
N ALA A 211 6.43 -8.31 -13.75
CA ALA A 211 7.18 -7.28 -13.03
C ALA A 211 6.24 -6.26 -12.38
N ALA A 212 5.17 -5.87 -13.09
CA ALA A 212 4.16 -4.93 -12.57
C ALA A 212 3.52 -5.47 -11.28
N PHE A 213 3.23 -6.78 -11.20
CA PHE A 213 2.75 -7.41 -9.96
C PHE A 213 3.74 -7.22 -8.80
N THR A 214 5.04 -7.41 -9.03
CA THR A 214 6.06 -7.22 -7.99
C THR A 214 6.18 -5.75 -7.56
N HIS A 215 6.05 -4.83 -8.50
CA HIS A 215 6.07 -3.39 -8.25
C HIS A 215 4.79 -2.93 -7.55
N PHE A 216 3.66 -3.57 -7.80
CA PHE A 216 2.39 -3.23 -7.16
C PHE A 216 2.47 -3.34 -5.63
N PHE A 217 3.06 -4.42 -5.10
CA PHE A 217 3.26 -4.60 -3.64
C PHE A 217 4.41 -3.78 -3.05
N ARG A 218 5.19 -3.09 -3.90
CA ARG A 218 6.13 -2.04 -3.49
C ARG A 218 5.40 -0.72 -3.22
N MET A 219 4.38 -0.44 -4.04
CA MET A 219 3.53 0.75 -3.97
C MET A 219 2.43 0.64 -2.91
N VAL A 220 1.79 -0.53 -2.82
CA VAL A 220 0.69 -0.83 -1.90
C VAL A 220 1.23 -1.64 -0.72
N ARG A 221 1.24 -1.03 0.47
CA ARG A 221 1.75 -1.63 1.72
C ARG A 221 0.61 -1.84 2.74
N GLY A 222 -0.50 -2.39 2.25
CA GLY A 222 -1.74 -2.55 3.01
C GLY A 222 -2.56 -1.26 3.12
N SER A 223 -3.68 -1.33 3.85
CA SER A 223 -4.63 -0.21 4.00
C SER A 223 -4.16 0.89 4.98
N SER A 224 -3.07 0.72 5.71
CA SER A 224 -2.59 1.68 6.72
C SER A 224 -1.40 2.53 6.27
N THR A 225 -1.11 2.54 4.97
CA THR A 225 -0.07 3.38 4.37
C THR A 225 -0.66 4.36 3.39
N SER A 226 0.01 5.49 3.21
CA SER A 226 -0.27 6.48 2.17
C SER A 226 0.99 6.79 1.38
N ASP A 227 0.85 7.57 0.32
CA ASP A 227 1.98 7.96 -0.55
C ASP A 227 3.06 8.77 0.15
N LYS A 228 2.74 9.38 1.30
CA LYS A 228 3.71 10.04 2.17
C LYS A 228 4.33 9.09 3.20
N ALA A 229 3.56 8.11 3.66
CA ALA A 229 3.95 7.22 4.77
C ALA A 229 4.67 5.94 4.30
N ASN A 230 4.78 5.71 2.99
CA ASN A 230 5.56 4.60 2.45
C ASN A 230 7.07 4.89 2.62
N PRO A 231 7.84 4.07 3.37
CA PRO A 231 9.27 4.32 3.57
C PRO A 231 10.11 4.13 2.30
N ASN A 232 9.56 3.48 1.27
CA ASN A 232 10.26 3.29 -0.01
C ASN A 232 10.36 4.59 -0.81
N SER A 233 9.37 5.47 -0.65
CA SER A 233 9.30 6.76 -1.32
C SER A 233 8.35 7.66 -0.57
N MET A 234 8.88 8.72 0.03
CA MET A 234 8.07 9.78 0.62
C MET A 234 7.65 10.76 -0.49
N GLN A 235 6.89 11.80 -0.15
CA GLN A 235 6.41 12.78 -1.13
C GLN A 235 7.49 13.44 -2.00
N LYS A 236 8.73 13.49 -1.49
CA LYS A 236 9.90 14.10 -2.16
C LYS A 236 10.69 13.14 -3.07
N ASP A 237 10.37 11.85 -3.03
CA ASP A 237 11.18 10.80 -3.65
C ASP A 237 10.44 10.16 -4.85
N ILE A 238 11.16 9.31 -5.60
CA ILE A 238 10.62 8.54 -6.73
C ILE A 238 10.47 7.06 -6.29
N PRO A 239 9.25 6.48 -6.29
CA PRO A 239 8.99 5.08 -5.99
C PRO A 239 9.83 4.01 -6.72
N LEU A 240 9.79 3.90 -8.05
CA LEU A 240 10.31 2.71 -8.77
C LEU A 240 11.46 2.97 -9.73
N ASN A 241 11.94 4.21 -9.85
CA ASN A 241 13.02 4.69 -10.75
C ASN A 241 13.73 3.59 -11.59
N TYR A 242 14.71 2.88 -11.02
CA TYR A 242 15.45 1.83 -11.74
C TYR A 242 14.57 0.64 -12.15
N TYR A 243 13.78 0.13 -11.21
CA TYR A 243 13.02 -1.12 -11.35
C TYR A 243 11.84 -0.99 -12.32
N GLY A 244 11.14 0.15 -12.31
CA GLY A 244 10.03 0.44 -13.23
C GLY A 244 10.51 0.58 -14.67
N ILE A 245 11.64 1.27 -14.88
CA ILE A 245 12.24 1.48 -16.22
C ILE A 245 12.80 0.17 -16.80
N THR A 246 13.56 -0.58 -16.00
CA THR A 246 14.27 -1.79 -16.47
C THR A 246 13.43 -3.07 -16.42
N LYS A 247 12.17 -2.98 -15.97
CA LYS A 247 11.24 -4.12 -15.81
C LYS A 247 11.77 -5.23 -14.91
N THR A 248 12.73 -4.93 -14.02
CA THR A 248 13.29 -5.95 -13.13
C THR A 248 12.32 -6.25 -11.97
N PRO A 249 11.98 -7.53 -11.73
CA PRO A 249 11.10 -7.91 -10.63
C PRO A 249 11.80 -7.81 -9.26
N LEU A 250 11.01 -7.59 -8.21
CA LEU A 250 11.46 -7.51 -6.82
C LEU A 250 10.83 -8.63 -5.98
N ALA A 251 11.44 -8.88 -4.81
CA ALA A 251 10.83 -9.75 -3.82
C ALA A 251 9.55 -9.12 -3.27
N VAL A 252 8.44 -9.86 -3.38
CA VAL A 252 7.15 -9.44 -2.81
C VAL A 252 7.13 -9.79 -1.33
N ILE A 253 7.41 -8.80 -0.49
CA ILE A 253 7.43 -8.95 0.98
C ILE A 253 6.04 -8.62 1.51
N ALA A 254 5.40 -9.56 2.20
CA ALA A 254 4.11 -9.32 2.83
C ALA A 254 4.20 -8.16 3.85
N PRO A 255 3.31 -7.15 3.77
CA PRO A 255 3.28 -6.07 4.75
C PRO A 255 2.91 -6.62 6.13
N GLY A 256 3.51 -6.07 7.19
CA GLY A 256 3.27 -6.50 8.57
C GLY A 256 4.02 -7.77 9.01
N ALA A 257 4.73 -8.46 8.11
CA ALA A 257 5.60 -9.57 8.49
C ALA A 257 6.79 -9.11 9.36
N ALA A 258 7.32 -10.01 10.19
CA ALA A 258 8.55 -9.75 10.93
C ALA A 258 9.69 -9.43 9.94
N GLY A 259 10.35 -8.30 10.11
CA GLY A 259 11.45 -7.89 9.22
C GLY A 259 11.04 -7.14 7.94
N THR A 260 9.76 -6.78 7.79
CA THR A 260 9.23 -6.06 6.60
C THR A 260 9.77 -4.63 6.43
N ALA A 261 10.43 -4.07 7.44
CA ALA A 261 11.13 -2.77 7.40
C ALA A 261 12.49 -2.88 6.65
N TYR A 262 12.47 -3.53 5.49
CA TYR A 262 13.64 -3.79 4.65
C TYR A 262 13.51 -3.10 3.30
N THR A 263 14.56 -2.37 2.94
CA THR A 263 14.84 -1.92 1.58
C THR A 263 16.32 -1.66 1.47
N GLU A 264 16.94 -2.22 0.45
CA GLU A 264 18.32 -1.90 0.08
C GLU A 264 18.39 -0.55 -0.65
N SER A 265 19.46 0.22 -0.38
CA SER A 265 19.74 1.45 -1.12
C SER A 265 20.26 1.12 -2.53
N PHE A 266 20.39 2.12 -3.42
CA PHE A 266 20.83 1.90 -4.80
C PHE A 266 22.20 2.52 -5.06
N SER A 267 23.09 1.72 -5.64
CA SER A 267 24.34 2.19 -6.25
C SER A 267 24.70 1.20 -7.35
N GLY A 268 24.79 1.69 -8.59
CA GLY A 268 25.26 0.89 -9.71
C GLY A 268 26.72 0.49 -9.54
N THR A 269 27.09 -0.70 -10.02
CA THR A 269 28.48 -1.20 -10.03
C THR A 269 29.12 -1.01 -11.40
N GLY A 270 30.42 -1.21 -11.52
CA GLY A 270 31.16 -1.14 -12.80
C GLY A 270 31.82 0.22 -13.06
N SER A 271 32.93 0.19 -13.80
CA SER A 271 33.81 1.35 -14.00
C SER A 271 33.27 2.38 -14.98
N TRP A 272 32.53 1.95 -16.02
CA TRP A 272 32.03 2.85 -17.06
C TRP A 272 31.10 3.96 -16.51
N GLN A 273 30.18 3.59 -15.62
CA GLN A 273 29.31 4.55 -14.93
C GLN A 273 29.90 5.11 -13.63
N SER A 274 31.20 4.89 -13.37
CA SER A 274 31.88 5.26 -12.12
C SER A 274 31.19 4.72 -10.86
N GLY A 275 30.65 3.50 -10.95
CA GLY A 275 29.86 2.84 -9.92
C GLY A 275 30.69 2.41 -8.69
N ARG A 276 29.99 2.05 -7.60
CA ARG A 276 30.61 1.54 -6.37
C ARG A 276 30.20 0.09 -6.12
N ALA A 277 31.13 -0.70 -5.57
CA ALA A 277 30.87 -2.07 -5.14
C ALA A 277 30.63 -2.15 -3.62
N GLY A 278 29.97 -3.22 -3.17
CA GLY A 278 29.79 -3.53 -1.74
C GLY A 278 28.54 -2.97 -1.08
N LEU A 279 27.58 -2.44 -1.85
CA LEU A 279 26.28 -2.00 -1.33
C LEU A 279 25.24 -3.14 -1.36
N ASN A 280 24.98 -3.70 -2.54
CA ASN A 280 23.93 -4.70 -2.77
C ASN A 280 24.54 -6.04 -3.22
N ALA A 281 23.96 -7.15 -2.76
CA ALA A 281 24.25 -8.45 -3.36
C ALA A 281 23.61 -8.53 -4.75
N ALA A 282 24.29 -9.18 -5.69
CA ALA A 282 23.86 -9.28 -7.08
C ALA A 282 22.48 -9.94 -7.21
N ARG A 283 21.73 -9.57 -8.25
CA ARG A 283 20.48 -10.22 -8.64
C ARG A 283 20.70 -11.39 -9.61
N VAL A 284 21.96 -11.71 -9.90
CA VAL A 284 22.39 -12.85 -10.71
C VAL A 284 23.40 -13.65 -9.90
N ALA A 285 23.30 -14.98 -9.95
CA ALA A 285 24.27 -15.90 -9.38
C ALA A 285 24.82 -16.77 -10.53
N LEU A 286 26.04 -16.46 -10.99
CA LEU A 286 26.64 -17.05 -12.20
C LEU A 286 28.08 -17.50 -11.93
N GLY A 287 28.62 -18.31 -12.84
CA GLY A 287 29.97 -18.88 -12.74
C GLY A 287 30.05 -20.12 -11.84
N VAL A 288 31.27 -20.53 -11.50
CA VAL A 288 31.53 -21.76 -10.73
C VAL A 288 30.76 -21.81 -9.40
N PRO A 289 30.68 -20.73 -8.59
CA PRO A 289 29.93 -20.78 -7.33
C PRO A 289 28.41 -20.91 -7.48
N ALA A 290 27.85 -20.71 -8.68
CA ALA A 290 26.41 -20.73 -8.89
C ALA A 290 25.79 -22.11 -8.67
N THR A 291 26.55 -23.17 -8.97
CA THR A 291 26.10 -24.57 -8.87
C THR A 291 26.99 -25.44 -7.98
N ALA A 292 28.12 -24.90 -7.48
CA ALA A 292 29.05 -25.65 -6.62
C ALA A 292 28.37 -26.19 -5.35
N ASN A 293 27.44 -25.41 -4.79
CA ASN A 293 26.73 -25.70 -3.54
C ASN A 293 25.21 -25.85 -3.80
N GLY A 294 24.84 -26.44 -4.93
CA GLY A 294 23.45 -26.52 -5.39
C GLY A 294 22.90 -25.18 -5.93
N LYS A 295 21.56 -25.02 -5.95
CA LYS A 295 20.91 -23.80 -6.46
C LYS A 295 21.20 -22.60 -5.55
N SER A 296 21.50 -21.45 -6.14
CA SER A 296 21.74 -20.21 -5.40
C SER A 296 20.45 -19.48 -5.02
N PHE A 297 20.49 -18.79 -3.87
CA PHE A 297 19.40 -18.02 -3.30
C PHE A 297 19.89 -16.63 -2.86
N ARG A 298 19.04 -15.63 -3.00
CA ARG A 298 19.19 -14.30 -2.45
C ARG A 298 18.41 -14.19 -1.15
N VAL A 299 19.10 -13.85 -0.07
CA VAL A 299 18.51 -13.65 1.26
C VAL A 299 18.53 -12.16 1.59
N GLU A 300 17.38 -11.62 1.99
CA GLU A 300 17.21 -10.22 2.35
C GLU A 300 17.09 -10.07 3.87
N VAL A 301 18.01 -9.33 4.50
CA VAL A 301 18.08 -9.20 5.96
C VAL A 301 17.75 -7.77 6.36
N THR A 302 16.76 -7.61 7.25
CA THR A 302 16.26 -6.32 7.73
C THR A 302 17.34 -5.49 8.41
N GLY A 303 18.07 -6.06 9.36
CA GLY A 303 19.10 -5.32 10.07
C GLY A 303 19.68 -6.10 11.23
N TYR A 304 20.79 -5.58 11.74
CA TYR A 304 21.45 -6.09 12.93
C TYR A 304 21.68 -4.91 13.88
N THR A 305 21.89 -5.21 15.16
CA THR A 305 22.32 -4.22 16.14
C THR A 305 23.68 -4.63 16.73
N GLN A 306 24.29 -3.74 17.50
CA GLN A 306 25.59 -3.99 18.12
C GLN A 306 25.49 -5.05 19.25
N PRO A 307 24.48 -5.01 20.15
CA PRO A 307 24.16 -6.15 21.01
C PRO A 307 23.63 -7.33 20.18
N GLY A 308 23.98 -8.56 20.58
CA GLY A 308 23.49 -9.78 19.91
C GLY A 308 24.50 -10.46 19.00
N PHE A 309 25.68 -9.88 18.75
CA PHE A 309 26.74 -10.60 18.03
C PHE A 309 27.39 -11.73 18.85
N GLY A 310 27.51 -11.54 20.16
CA GLY A 310 28.04 -12.55 21.06
C GLY A 310 27.00 -13.62 21.38
N ILE A 311 27.45 -14.86 21.59
CA ILE A 311 26.58 -15.99 21.94
C ILE A 311 26.13 -16.01 23.42
N THR A 312 26.57 -15.04 24.22
CA THR A 312 26.36 -14.98 25.68
C THR A 312 25.23 -14.02 26.10
N ALA A 313 24.28 -13.73 25.21
CA ALA A 313 23.07 -12.95 25.49
C ALA A 313 23.33 -11.62 26.25
N GLY A 314 24.18 -10.76 25.69
CA GLY A 314 24.50 -9.47 26.29
C GLY A 314 25.39 -8.60 25.40
N THR A 315 25.87 -7.50 25.97
CA THR A 315 26.84 -6.60 25.33
C THR A 315 28.19 -6.77 26.02
N ALA A 316 29.27 -6.83 25.24
CA ALA A 316 30.62 -6.89 25.80
C ALA A 316 30.93 -5.60 26.57
N VAL A 317 31.32 -5.73 27.84
CA VAL A 317 31.73 -4.61 28.69
C VAL A 317 33.09 -4.08 28.24
N GLY A 318 33.23 -2.76 28.10
CA GLY A 318 34.46 -2.09 27.66
C GLY A 318 34.29 -1.29 26.37
N LYS A 319 35.33 -1.22 25.54
CA LYS A 319 35.25 -0.54 24.23
C LYS A 319 34.45 -1.42 23.25
N LEU A 320 33.16 -1.10 23.11
CA LEU A 320 32.22 -1.81 22.24
C LEU A 320 32.58 -1.76 20.74
N TYR A 321 33.37 -0.76 20.34
CA TYR A 321 33.78 -0.54 18.96
C TYR A 321 35.28 -0.69 18.78
N LYS A 322 35.69 -1.04 17.56
CA LYS A 322 37.09 -0.94 17.13
C LYS A 322 37.53 0.53 17.03
N ALA A 323 38.82 0.76 16.78
CA ALA A 323 39.38 2.12 16.72
C ALA A 323 38.66 3.02 15.71
N ASN A 324 38.25 2.47 14.57
CA ASN A 324 37.49 3.16 13.51
C ASN A 324 36.02 3.49 13.86
N LYS A 325 35.54 3.14 15.06
CA LYS A 325 34.19 3.46 15.56
C LYS A 325 33.02 2.96 14.68
N LEU A 326 33.25 1.93 13.87
CA LEU A 326 32.20 1.36 13.03
C LEU A 326 31.49 0.19 13.73
N SER A 327 30.20 0.05 13.48
CA SER A 327 29.45 -1.18 13.77
C SER A 327 30.07 -2.36 13.03
N ARG A 328 29.87 -3.57 13.56
CA ARG A 328 30.27 -4.80 12.86
C ARG A 328 29.58 -4.93 11.49
N TYR A 329 28.32 -4.50 11.44
CA TYR A 329 27.59 -4.28 10.21
C TYR A 329 27.39 -2.77 10.08
N PRO A 330 28.29 -2.04 9.39
CA PRO A 330 28.26 -0.57 9.32
C PRO A 330 26.97 0.01 8.72
N ARG A 331 26.20 -0.83 8.02
CA ARG A 331 24.86 -0.53 7.52
C ARG A 331 23.95 -1.75 7.72
N SER A 332 22.70 -1.48 8.07
CA SER A 332 21.62 -2.46 8.10
C SER A 332 21.08 -2.72 6.68
N ASN A 333 20.02 -3.52 6.55
CA ASN A 333 19.34 -3.77 5.28
C ASN A 333 20.24 -4.37 4.20
N LYS A 334 21.07 -5.34 4.59
CA LYS A 334 21.98 -6.03 3.67
C LYS A 334 21.33 -7.30 3.09
N SER A 335 21.79 -7.68 1.90
CA SER A 335 21.46 -8.96 1.28
C SER A 335 22.68 -9.88 1.20
N TYR A 336 22.42 -11.16 0.94
CA TYR A 336 23.41 -12.20 0.69
C TYR A 336 22.99 -13.03 -0.52
N VAL A 337 23.96 -13.57 -1.26
CA VAL A 337 23.76 -14.64 -2.24
C VAL A 337 24.51 -15.86 -1.74
N VAL A 338 23.84 -17.01 -1.67
CA VAL A 338 24.36 -18.23 -1.07
C VAL A 338 23.82 -19.47 -1.78
N GLY A 339 24.61 -20.53 -1.89
CA GLY A 339 24.16 -21.82 -2.40
C GLY A 339 23.27 -22.57 -1.41
N PHE A 340 22.54 -23.57 -1.90
CA PHE A 340 21.65 -24.42 -1.12
C PHE A 340 22.34 -25.05 0.09
N ASP A 341 23.54 -25.62 -0.09
CA ASP A 341 24.25 -26.33 0.97
C ASP A 341 24.71 -25.41 2.12
N GLU A 342 24.84 -24.10 1.84
CA GLU A 342 25.25 -23.08 2.80
C GLU A 342 24.07 -22.28 3.39
N LEU A 343 22.83 -22.56 2.99
CA LEU A 343 21.65 -21.88 3.53
C LEU A 343 21.51 -22.11 5.04
N THR A 344 21.69 -23.35 5.50
CA THR A 344 21.56 -23.73 6.91
C THR A 344 22.51 -22.94 7.82
N PRO A 345 23.84 -22.94 7.58
CA PRO A 345 24.75 -22.16 8.42
C PRO A 345 24.52 -20.65 8.28
N LEU A 346 24.13 -20.14 7.12
CA LEU A 346 23.80 -18.72 6.96
C LEU A 346 22.55 -18.34 7.78
N TYR A 347 21.50 -19.16 7.75
CA TYR A 347 20.27 -18.94 8.50
C TYR A 347 20.54 -18.88 10.02
N GLN A 348 21.35 -19.83 10.53
CA GLN A 348 21.80 -19.80 11.92
C GLN A 348 22.58 -18.53 12.22
N ARG A 349 23.53 -18.15 11.35
CA ARG A 349 24.32 -16.92 11.54
C ARG A 349 23.43 -15.68 11.60
N ILE A 350 22.44 -15.54 10.72
CA ILE A 350 21.55 -14.37 10.72
C ILE A 350 20.76 -14.31 12.02
N THR A 351 20.08 -15.42 12.37
CA THR A 351 19.15 -15.47 13.51
C THR A 351 19.86 -15.38 14.86
N LYS A 352 21.03 -16.02 15.02
CA LYS A 352 21.83 -15.94 16.26
C LYS A 352 22.39 -14.54 16.50
N ASN A 353 22.58 -13.74 15.44
CA ASN A 353 23.06 -12.36 15.53
C ASN A 353 21.94 -11.31 15.65
N GLY A 354 20.68 -11.74 15.88
CA GLY A 354 19.53 -10.84 16.00
C GLY A 354 19.03 -10.25 14.68
N GLY A 355 19.44 -10.81 13.54
CA GLY A 355 18.95 -10.41 12.23
C GLY A 355 17.59 -11.04 11.90
N THR A 356 16.69 -10.24 11.34
CA THR A 356 15.40 -10.71 10.81
C THR A 356 15.46 -10.81 9.28
N ILE A 357 14.84 -11.85 8.71
CA ILE A 357 14.84 -12.09 7.26
C ILE A 357 13.53 -11.53 6.68
N ALA A 358 13.63 -10.72 5.64
CA ALA A 358 12.49 -10.12 4.95
C ALA A 358 11.94 -11.06 3.85
N SER A 359 12.83 -11.66 3.05
CA SER A 359 12.48 -12.65 2.03
C SER A 359 13.68 -13.53 1.65
N ILE A 360 13.40 -14.65 0.98
CA ILE A 360 14.39 -15.50 0.32
C ILE A 360 13.87 -15.79 -1.09
N THR A 361 14.69 -15.53 -2.11
CA THR A 361 14.33 -15.76 -3.52
C THR A 361 15.40 -16.60 -4.21
N PRO A 362 15.05 -17.64 -4.99
CA PRO A 362 16.04 -18.35 -5.80
C PRO A 362 16.56 -17.44 -6.94
N LEU A 363 17.86 -17.53 -7.26
CA LEU A 363 18.51 -16.78 -8.36
C LEU A 363 18.90 -17.67 -9.51
#